data_AF-A0A661IZD8-F1
#
_entry.id   AF-A0A661IZD8-F1
#
_cell.length_a   1.000
_cell.length_b   1.000
_cell.length_c   1.000
_cell.angle_alpha   90.00
_cell.angle_beta   90.00
_cell.angle_gamma   90.00
#
_symmetry.space_group_name_H-M   'P 1'
#
loop_
_entity.id
_entity.type
_entity.pdbx_description
1 polymer ?
#
loop_
_entity_poly.entity_id
_entity_poly.type
_entity_poly.pdbx_seq_one_letter_code
_entity_poly.pdbx_strand_id
1 'polypeptide(L)' 'MCQSTAYLIKDGKLEEFLTDIATIIPEGEKLRLVNLFGEEKAIEAEIAEIDLLEHKIILRPRE' A
#
# COMPACT_ATOMS: atom_id res chain seq x y z
N MET A 1 7.66 12.03 10.16
CA MET A 1 7.67 10.61 10.58
C MET A 1 7.99 9.81 9.33
N CYS A 2 8.93 8.87 9.39
CA CYS A 2 9.49 8.25 8.18
C CYS A 2 8.59 7.14 7.60
N GLN A 3 7.57 6.70 8.34
CA GLN A 3 6.68 5.64 7.87
C GLN A 3 5.72 6.13 6.79
N SER A 4 5.52 5.31 5.77
CA SER A 4 4.57 5.57 4.70
C SER A 4 3.23 4.87 4.94
N THR A 5 2.16 5.47 4.46
CA THR A 5 0.81 4.88 4.45
C THR A 5 0.47 4.38 3.06
N ALA A 6 -0.03 3.15 2.97
CA ALA A 6 -0.58 2.61 1.75
C ALA A 6 -2.04 3.04 1.58
N TYR A 7 -2.38 3.56 0.41
CA TYR A 7 -3.72 3.96 0.00
C TYR A 7 -4.15 3.13 -1.19
N LEU A 8 -5.44 2.81 -1.26
CA LEU A 8 -6.05 2.11 -2.39
C LEU A 8 -6.92 3.07 -3.19
N ILE A 9 -6.76 3.07 -4.51
CA ILE A 9 -7.66 3.81 -5.41
C ILE A 9 -8.98 3.03 -5.51
N LYS A 10 -10.06 3.63 -5.03
CA LYS A 10 -11.44 3.14 -5.20
C LYS A 10 -12.34 4.30 -5.61
N ASP A 11 -13.10 4.12 -6.69
CA ASP A 11 -14.03 5.13 -7.21
C ASP A 11 -13.40 6.54 -7.39
N GLY A 12 -12.12 6.56 -7.79
CA GLY A 12 -11.35 7.80 -7.96
C GLY A 12 -10.90 8.48 -6.67
N LYS A 13 -11.06 7.83 -5.51
CA LYS A 13 -10.60 8.31 -4.20
C LYS A 13 -9.52 7.41 -3.63
N LEU A 14 -8.65 8.00 -2.81
CA LEU A 14 -7.66 7.28 -2.03
C LEU A 14 -8.27 6.88 -0.68
N GLU A 15 -8.44 5.59 -0.46
CA GLU A 15 -8.81 5.03 0.85
C GLU A 15 -7.57 4.51 1.56
N GLU A 16 -7.39 4.84 2.84
CA GLU A 16 -6.32 4.27 3.64
C GLU A 16 -6.48 2.74 3.73
N PHE A 17 -5.43 2.01 3.36
CA PHE A 17 -5.42 0.56 3.37
C PHE A 17 -4.64 -0.01 4.55
N LEU A 18 -3.43 0.51 4.77
CA LEU A 18 -2.56 0.11 5.87
C LEU A 18 -1.55 1.22 6.18
N THR A 19 -1.45 1.62 7.44
CA THR A 19 -0.47 2.62 7.92
C THR A 19 0.83 1.95 8.35
N ASP A 20 1.85 2.78 8.60
CA ASP A 20 3.11 2.36 9.19
C ASP A 20 3.84 1.26 8.41
N ILE A 21 3.79 1.34 7.08
CA ILE A 21 4.36 0.33 6.18
C ILE A 21 5.85 0.17 6.45
N ALA A 22 6.26 -1.06 6.71
CA ALA A 22 7.64 -1.47 6.89
C ALA A 22 8.16 -2.26 5.68
N THR A 23 7.31 -3.07 5.04
CA THR A 23 7.71 -3.90 3.90
C THR A 23 6.54 -4.12 2.95
N ILE A 24 6.83 -4.09 1.64
CA ILE A 24 5.92 -4.51 0.57
C ILE A 24 6.60 -5.60 -0.24
N ILE A 25 5.96 -6.75 -0.37
CA ILE A 25 6.48 -7.94 -1.05
C ILE A 25 5.53 -8.28 -2.21
N PRO A 26 6.00 -8.22 -3.47
CA PRO A 26 5.24 -8.72 -4.60
C PRO A 26 5.16 -10.26 -4.57
N GLU A 27 3.95 -10.80 -4.59
CA GLU A 27 3.66 -12.24 -4.58
C GLU A 27 2.77 -12.58 -5.79
N GLY A 28 3.39 -12.70 -6.97
CA GLY A 28 2.69 -12.93 -8.22
C GLY A 28 1.80 -11.75 -8.60
N GLU A 29 0.49 -11.93 -8.54
CA GLU A 29 -0.50 -10.87 -8.81
C GLU A 29 -0.94 -10.11 -7.55
N LYS A 30 -0.42 -10.50 -6.38
CA LYS A 30 -0.72 -9.89 -5.09
C LYS A 30 0.43 -9.05 -4.59
N LEU A 31 0.09 -8.05 -3.79
CA LEU A 31 1.02 -7.32 -2.93
C LEU A 31 0.74 -7.71 -1.48
N ARG A 32 1.77 -8.15 -0.78
CA ARG A 32 1.76 -8.39 0.65
C ARG A 32 2.42 -7.21 1.35
N LEU A 33 1.65 -6.50 2.17
CA LEU A 33 2.08 -5.34 2.92
C LEU A 33 2.19 -5.69 4.40
N VAL A 34 3.29 -5.31 5.04
CA VAL A 34 3.56 -5.54 6.45
C VAL A 34 3.88 -4.20 7.12
N ASN A 35 3.20 -3.90 8.23
CA ASN A 35 3.47 -2.70 9.02
C ASN A 35 4.42 -2.96 10.20
N LEU A 36 4.84 -1.89 10.87
CA LEU A 36 5.76 -1.97 12.02
C LEU A 36 5.22 -2.75 13.22
N PHE A 37 3.90 -2.92 13.32
CA PHE A 37 3.25 -3.64 14.41
C PHE A 37 3.08 -5.14 14.10
N GLY A 38 3.55 -5.59 12.94
CA GLY A 38 3.41 -6.97 12.47
C GLY A 38 2.03 -7.28 11.87
N GLU A 39 1.19 -6.27 11.63
CA GLU A 39 -0.03 -6.44 10.85
C GLU A 39 0.34 -6.64 9.38
N GLU A 40 -0.35 -7.58 8.75
CA GLU A 40 -0.14 -7.96 7.38
C GLU A 40 -1.45 -7.91 6.60
N LYS A 41 -1.40 -7.37 5.38
CA LYS A 41 -2.49 -7.42 4.42
C LYS A 41 -2.00 -7.85 3.04
N ALA A 42 -2.76 -8.71 2.39
CA ALA A 42 -2.54 -9.09 1.00
C ALA A 42 -3.66 -8.53 0.11
N ILE A 43 -3.31 -8.02 -1.07
CA ILE A 43 -4.27 -7.45 -2.02
C ILE A 43 -3.84 -7.71 -3.46
N GLU A 44 -4.79 -8.01 -4.34
CA GLU A 44 -4.60 -8.08 -5.80
C GLU A 44 -4.58 -6.65 -6.35
N ALA A 45 -3.40 -6.06 -6.40
CA ALA A 45 -3.19 -4.68 -6.80
C ALA A 45 -1.78 -4.50 -7.36
N GLU A 46 -1.56 -3.37 -8.01
CA GLU A 46 -0.24 -2.90 -8.41
C GLU A 46 0.08 -1.56 -7.76
N ILE A 47 1.38 -1.27 -7.61
CA ILE A 47 1.84 0.03 -7.13
C ILE A 47 1.69 1.02 -8.28
N ALA A 48 0.78 1.99 -8.13
CA ALA A 48 0.57 3.05 -9.10
C ALA A 48 1.57 4.19 -8.91
N GLU A 49 1.87 4.55 -7.66
CA GLU A 49 2.77 5.66 -7.33
C GLU A 49 3.36 5.47 -5.92
N ILE A 50 4.60 5.93 -5.74
CA ILE A 50 5.23 6.05 -4.42
C ILE A 50 5.67 7.51 -4.26
N ASP A 51 4.98 8.25 -3.40
CA ASP A 51 5.34 9.61 -3.01
C ASP A 51 6.11 9.57 -1.68
N LEU A 52 7.43 9.64 -1.77
CA LEU A 52 8.31 9.62 -0.61
C LEU A 52 8.32 10.95 0.17
N LEU A 53 7.89 12.06 -0.45
CA LEU A 53 7.80 13.36 0.22
C LEU A 53 6.55 13.43 1.09
N GLU A 54 5.43 12.92 0.58
CA GLU A 54 4.17 12.83 1.33
C GLU A 54 4.04 11.55 2.17
N HIS A 55 5.01 10.64 2.08
CA HIS A 55 4.97 9.33 2.75
C HIS A 55 3.72 8.52 2.35
N LYS A 56 3.39 8.48 1.05
CA LYS A 56 2.23 7.77 0.52
C LYS A 56 2.64 6.72 -0.50
N ILE A 57 1.99 5.56 -0.42
CA ILE A 57 2.10 4.49 -1.41
C ILE A 57 0.72 4.29 -1.99
N ILE A 58 0.54 4.58 -3.27
CA ILE A 58 -0.77 4.48 -3.93
C ILE A 58 -0.85 3.14 -4.66
N LEU A 59 -1.84 2.34 -4.30
CA LEU A 59 -2.15 1.04 -4.87
C LEU A 59 -3.36 1.16 -5.79
N ARG A 60 -3.27 0.55 -6.97
CA ARG A 60 -4.39 0.39 -7.90
C ARG A 60 -4.85 -1.06 -7.87
N PRO A 61 -6.11 -1.35 -7.47
CA PRO A 61 -6.67 -2.69 -7.59
C PRO A 61 -6.54 -3.22 -9.03
N ARG A 62 -6.24 -4.50 -9.17
CA ARG A 62 -6.40 -5.20 -10.46
C ARG A 62 -7.84 -5.72 -10.50
N GLU A 63 -8.60 -5.30 -11.52
CA GLU A 63 -9.93 -5.86 -11.83
C GLU A 63 -9.81 -7.22 -12.53
#